data_AF-A0A8J3TIX7-F1
#
_entry.id   AF-A0A8J3TIX7-F1
#
_cell.length_a   1.000
_cell.length_b   1.000
_cell.length_c   1.000
_cell.angle_alpha   90.00
_cell.angle_beta   90.00
_cell.angle_gamma   90.00
#
_symmetry.space_group_name_H-M   'P 1'
#
loop_
_entity.id
_entity.type
_entity.pdbx_description
1 polymer ?
#
loop_
_entity_poly.entity_id
_entity_poly.type
_entity_poly.pdbx_seq_one_letter_code
_entity_poly.pdbx_strand_id
1 'polypeptide(L)'
;MNRSAERRGRPRGSRNRRIVAVATVLVVAGALITVARVSSAKEQRLAAASAKCGPSATGPAAPNGQDTTTTQQNGRNVRSHWGDGQQPRPGCPSNTPPTVNCPPVADKLPNVPAAARDQVDQELAQLEGQIADANQRLATGQAPAQGGASPANNAAANNNASNAANAVMAQLNSRRTATINRIVAAMGQAKPAGLERLTGCTMNPPKNNGGNNNGGSNGNNGGANNGNNGGSNGLNILADRCRGGSRLQTHDGFQNGNRCVDTEMGEVADAAKNPSLLITQAPQQVRVNQPFTIRVSTRNLIRDRFLAAGQGGYYVEMSKLNAQGLVRGHFHTSCRMLEDTQVAPDPAPVPAFFVATEDNAGGAQPDQIVIQVPGLPQRGIAQCASWAGDGSHRLPMMQRANQQPAFDVVRITVN
;
A
#
# COMPACT_ATOMS: atom_id res chain seq x y z
N MET A 1 62.36 -44.08 33.10
CA MET A 1 63.12 -44.02 34.36
C MET A 1 63.59 -42.58 34.59
N ASN A 2 63.21 -42.03 35.73
CA ASN A 2 63.76 -40.92 36.54
C ASN A 2 64.12 -39.51 35.98
N ARG A 3 63.31 -38.55 36.47
CA ARG A 3 63.61 -37.42 37.39
C ARG A 3 64.44 -36.21 36.93
N SER A 4 63.71 -35.08 36.83
CA SER A 4 63.84 -33.76 37.48
C SER A 4 65.16 -33.28 38.11
N ALA A 5 65.43 -31.98 37.90
CA ALA A 5 66.01 -31.09 38.91
C ALA A 5 65.50 -29.64 38.75
N GLU A 6 65.00 -29.06 39.85
CA GLU A 6 64.72 -27.64 40.06
C GLU A 6 65.98 -26.89 40.52
N ARG A 7 66.02 -25.56 40.35
CA ARG A 7 66.69 -24.65 41.30
C ARG A 7 66.09 -23.24 41.32
N ARG A 8 65.92 -22.73 42.55
CA ARG A 8 65.48 -21.37 42.93
C ARG A 8 66.66 -20.38 42.99
N GLY A 9 66.36 -19.09 42.87
CA GLY A 9 67.23 -17.98 43.31
C GLY A 9 66.56 -16.60 43.25
N ARG A 10 66.34 -15.99 44.43
CA ARG A 10 65.91 -14.60 44.76
C ARG A 10 67.16 -13.67 44.73
N PRO A 11 67.17 -12.37 45.18
CA PRO A 11 66.14 -11.35 45.49
C PRO A 11 66.51 -9.89 45.06
N ARG A 12 65.65 -8.88 45.34
CA ARG A 12 65.94 -7.60 46.10
C ARG A 12 65.24 -6.34 45.57
N GLY A 13 64.75 -5.53 46.53
CA GLY A 13 64.93 -4.08 46.51
C GLY A 13 63.66 -3.23 46.39
N SER A 14 63.13 -2.76 47.53
CA SER A 14 62.14 -1.68 47.59
C SER A 14 62.79 -0.36 48.03
N ARG A 15 62.39 0.76 47.41
CA ARG A 15 61.83 1.98 48.03
C ARG A 15 62.06 3.24 47.18
N ASN A 16 60.92 3.83 46.81
CA ASN A 16 60.56 5.25 46.90
C ASN A 16 61.35 6.30 46.10
N ARG A 17 60.73 6.82 45.02
CA ARG A 17 59.82 8.00 45.04
C ARG A 17 59.87 8.66 43.66
N ARG A 18 58.72 8.74 43.00
CA ARG A 18 58.23 9.94 42.28
C ARG A 18 56.80 9.65 41.82
N ILE A 19 55.88 10.34 42.47
CA ILE A 19 54.51 10.56 42.00
C ILE A 19 54.63 11.40 40.72
N VAL A 20 53.92 11.02 39.66
CA VAL A 20 53.03 11.87 38.82
C VAL A 20 52.66 11.10 37.53
N ALA A 21 51.36 11.14 37.23
CA ALA A 21 50.71 10.92 35.93
C ALA A 21 50.44 9.47 35.44
N VAL A 22 49.30 8.91 35.83
CA VAL A 22 48.40 8.21 34.87
C VAL A 22 46.94 8.45 35.30
N ALA A 23 46.36 9.57 34.85
CA ALA A 23 44.93 9.82 34.97
C ALA A 23 44.39 10.45 33.68
N THR A 24 44.70 9.84 32.53
CA THR A 24 44.25 10.36 31.22
C THR A 24 44.24 9.28 30.14
N VAL A 25 43.81 8.05 30.44
CA VAL A 25 43.56 7.02 29.40
C VAL A 25 42.18 6.34 29.54
N LEU A 26 41.50 6.44 30.69
CA LEU A 26 40.24 5.71 30.92
C LEU A 26 38.97 6.40 30.39
N VAL A 27 39.03 7.67 29.96
CA VAL A 27 37.81 8.39 29.50
C VAL A 27 37.55 8.16 28.00
N VAL A 28 38.58 7.98 27.17
CA VAL A 28 38.42 7.81 25.72
C VAL A 28 37.95 6.40 25.35
N ALA A 29 38.43 5.36 26.05
CA ALA A 29 37.94 3.99 25.88
C ALA A 29 36.50 3.82 26.40
N GLY A 30 36.15 4.48 27.51
CA GLY A 30 34.79 4.52 28.03
C GLY A 30 33.81 5.11 27.01
N ALA A 31 34.11 6.30 26.48
CA ALA A 31 33.25 6.98 25.51
C ALA A 31 33.08 6.20 24.19
N LEU A 32 34.14 5.56 23.67
CA LEU A 32 34.06 4.74 22.45
C LEU A 32 33.19 3.48 22.66
N ILE A 33 33.28 2.83 23.83
CA ILE A 33 32.45 1.66 24.15
C ILE A 33 30.98 2.05 24.34
N THR A 34 30.67 3.22 24.90
CA THR A 34 29.28 3.70 25.02
C THR A 34 28.66 4.04 23.67
N VAL A 35 29.41 4.69 22.77
CA VAL A 35 28.93 5.05 21.42
C VAL A 35 28.71 3.82 20.54
N ALA A 36 29.59 2.81 20.63
CA ALA A 36 29.42 1.54 19.94
C ALA A 36 28.18 0.78 20.42
N ARG A 37 27.93 0.74 21.74
CA ARG A 37 26.74 0.06 22.31
C ARG A 37 25.43 0.79 22.01
N VAL A 38 25.44 2.13 21.97
CA VAL A 38 24.25 2.92 21.58
C VAL A 38 23.96 2.76 20.08
N SER A 39 24.99 2.65 19.23
CA SER A 39 24.82 2.39 17.79
C SER A 39 24.28 0.98 17.53
N SER A 40 24.87 -0.06 18.13
CA SER A 40 24.36 -1.43 17.97
C SER A 40 22.98 -1.63 18.60
N ALA A 41 22.63 -0.93 19.69
CA ALA A 41 21.28 -0.99 20.25
C ALA A 41 20.25 -0.27 19.34
N LYS A 42 20.64 0.79 18.63
CA LYS A 42 19.79 1.47 17.65
C LYS A 42 19.62 0.61 16.40
N GLU A 43 20.69 -0.02 15.90
CA GLU A 43 20.64 -0.96 14.79
C GLU A 43 19.83 -2.23 15.12
N GLN A 44 19.98 -2.79 16.32
CA GLN A 44 19.18 -3.94 16.78
C GLN A 44 17.71 -3.57 17.00
N ARG A 45 17.40 -2.35 17.49
CA ARG A 45 16.02 -1.86 17.59
C ARG A 45 15.40 -1.60 16.22
N LEU A 46 16.16 -1.07 15.26
CA LEU A 46 15.72 -0.86 13.88
C LEU A 46 15.54 -2.20 13.16
N ALA A 47 16.43 -3.18 13.37
CA ALA A 47 16.31 -4.52 12.82
C ALA A 47 15.13 -5.30 13.46
N ALA A 48 14.91 -5.15 14.77
CA ALA A 48 13.77 -5.75 15.47
C ALA A 48 12.43 -5.09 15.09
N ALA A 49 12.42 -3.79 14.79
CA ALA A 49 11.27 -3.09 14.22
C ALA A 49 11.02 -3.53 12.76
N SER A 50 12.06 -3.60 11.92
CA SER A 50 11.96 -4.13 10.54
C SER A 50 11.46 -5.59 10.49
N ALA A 51 11.90 -6.45 11.42
CA ALA A 51 11.47 -7.84 11.50
C ALA A 51 9.98 -7.99 11.91
N LYS A 52 9.42 -7.05 12.68
CA LYS A 52 8.01 -7.05 13.08
C LYS A 52 7.10 -6.34 12.08
N CYS A 53 7.62 -5.33 11.38
CA CYS A 53 6.82 -4.45 10.53
C CYS A 53 6.67 -4.92 9.09
N GLY A 54 7.59 -5.76 8.60
CA GLY A 54 7.57 -6.20 7.20
C GLY A 54 7.78 -5.04 6.20
N PRO A 55 7.85 -5.32 4.89
CA PRO A 55 7.94 -4.27 3.88
C PRO A 55 6.59 -3.56 3.73
N SER A 56 6.57 -2.23 3.89
CA SER A 56 5.44 -1.39 3.50
C SER A 56 5.57 -1.07 2.01
N ALA A 57 4.67 -1.58 1.17
CA ALA A 57 4.63 -1.21 -0.24
C ALA A 57 3.88 0.12 -0.39
N THR A 58 4.58 1.25 -0.55
CA THR A 58 3.92 2.54 -0.82
C THR A 58 3.27 2.51 -2.19
N GLY A 59 1.93 2.43 -2.25
CA GLY A 59 1.17 2.47 -3.50
C GLY A 59 0.22 3.67 -3.61
N PRO A 60 -0.58 3.74 -4.69
CA PRO A 60 -1.38 4.91 -5.02
C PRO A 60 -2.45 5.16 -3.95
N ALA A 61 -2.37 6.32 -3.30
CA ALA A 61 -3.36 6.77 -2.35
C ALA A 61 -4.64 7.24 -3.07
N ALA A 62 -5.76 7.26 -2.34
CA ALA A 62 -6.97 7.91 -2.83
C ALA A 62 -6.70 9.38 -3.22
N PRO A 63 -7.44 9.94 -4.19
CA PRO A 63 -7.29 11.35 -4.61
C PRO A 63 -7.31 12.35 -3.45
N ASN A 64 -8.08 12.05 -2.40
CA ASN A 64 -8.27 12.90 -1.22
C ASN A 64 -7.57 12.39 0.05
N GLY A 65 -6.71 11.36 -0.07
CA GLY A 65 -5.99 10.76 1.07
C GLY A 65 -6.85 9.97 2.06
N GLN A 66 -8.11 9.64 1.71
CA GLN A 66 -8.94 8.72 2.50
C GLN A 66 -8.69 7.27 2.13
N ASP A 67 -8.48 6.41 3.11
CA ASP A 67 -8.27 4.97 2.90
C ASP A 67 -9.51 4.25 2.35
N THR A 68 -10.69 4.83 2.54
CA THR A 68 -11.94 4.32 1.97
C THR A 68 -12.82 5.48 1.54
N THR A 69 -13.32 5.42 0.31
CA THR A 69 -14.31 6.34 -0.22
C THR A 69 -15.60 5.60 -0.54
N THR A 70 -16.74 6.28 -0.42
CA THR A 70 -18.05 5.72 -0.76
C THR A 70 -18.67 6.52 -1.89
N THR A 71 -19.13 5.84 -2.94
CA THR A 71 -19.89 6.44 -4.05
C THR A 71 -21.27 5.83 -4.14
N GLN A 72 -22.28 6.60 -4.56
CA GLN A 72 -23.60 6.07 -4.86
C GLN A 72 -23.64 5.60 -6.31
N GLN A 73 -23.94 4.32 -6.54
CA GLN A 73 -24.11 3.75 -7.88
C GLN A 73 -25.38 2.90 -7.90
N ASN A 74 -26.27 3.11 -8.87
CA ASN A 74 -27.52 2.36 -9.00
C ASN A 74 -28.34 2.29 -7.68
N GLY A 75 -28.32 3.37 -6.88
CA GLY A 75 -29.05 3.45 -5.61
C GLY A 75 -28.39 2.75 -4.41
N ARG A 76 -27.14 2.27 -4.54
CA ARG A 76 -26.37 1.64 -3.45
C ARG A 76 -25.01 2.28 -3.21
N ASN A 77 -24.55 2.18 -1.97
CA ASN A 77 -23.23 2.64 -1.54
C ASN A 77 -22.16 1.64 -1.99
N VAL A 78 -21.27 2.06 -2.88
CA VAL A 78 -20.09 1.32 -3.30
C VAL A 78 -18.88 1.86 -2.54
N ARG A 79 -18.27 1.02 -1.70
CA ARG A 79 -17.03 1.31 -0.98
C ARG A 79 -15.83 0.93 -1.83
N SER A 80 -14.89 1.87 -1.91
CA SER A 80 -13.61 1.73 -2.57
C SER A 80 -12.52 1.84 -1.51
N HIS A 81 -11.86 0.73 -1.21
CA HIS A 81 -10.75 0.65 -0.26
C HIS A 81 -9.44 0.87 -1.03
N TRP A 82 -8.83 2.03 -0.82
CA TRP A 82 -7.66 2.49 -1.55
C TRP A 82 -6.39 2.02 -0.85
N GLY A 83 -5.47 1.44 -1.61
CA GLY A 83 -4.18 1.00 -1.08
C GLY A 83 -4.29 0.04 0.12
N ASP A 84 -5.33 -0.78 0.20
CA ASP A 84 -5.41 -1.80 1.26
C ASP A 84 -4.20 -2.74 1.18
N GLY A 85 -3.57 -2.98 2.34
CA GLY A 85 -2.34 -3.75 2.44
C GLY A 85 -1.05 -3.03 2.01
N GLN A 86 -1.18 -1.86 1.37
CA GLN A 86 -0.09 -0.92 1.10
C GLN A 86 0.15 0.04 2.28
N GLN A 87 -0.70 -0.05 3.31
CA GLN A 87 -0.60 0.71 4.54
C GLN A 87 0.41 0.07 5.51
N PRO A 88 1.17 0.89 6.27
CA PRO A 88 2.02 0.38 7.34
C PRO A 88 1.20 -0.27 8.45
N ARG A 89 1.74 -1.34 9.04
CA ARG A 89 1.08 -2.07 10.13
C ARG A 89 0.77 -1.18 11.33
N PRO A 90 -0.31 -1.46 12.08
CA PRO A 90 -0.54 -0.82 13.37
C PRO A 90 0.68 -0.95 14.30
N GLY A 91 1.18 0.18 14.82
CA GLY A 91 2.37 0.22 15.69
C GLY A 91 3.72 0.22 14.96
N CYS A 92 3.72 0.23 13.61
CA CYS A 92 4.91 0.39 12.81
C CYS A 92 5.04 1.82 12.29
N PRO A 93 6.26 2.40 12.27
CA PRO A 93 6.47 3.73 11.75
C PRO A 93 6.05 3.76 10.28
N SER A 94 5.14 4.67 9.94
CA SER A 94 4.77 4.92 8.57
C SER A 94 5.80 5.86 7.95
N ASN A 95 6.35 5.48 6.81
CA ASN A 95 6.71 6.47 5.81
C ASN A 95 5.48 6.65 4.91
N THR A 96 4.32 7.00 5.50
CA THR A 96 3.26 7.58 4.66
C THR A 96 3.74 8.97 4.30
N PRO A 97 3.96 9.24 3.01
CA PRO A 97 4.27 10.59 2.61
C PRO A 97 3.14 11.52 3.05
N PRO A 98 3.45 12.77 3.42
CA PRO A 98 2.42 13.75 3.72
C PRO A 98 1.44 13.84 2.55
N THR A 99 0.15 13.90 2.85
CA THR A 99 -0.90 14.09 1.83
C THR A 99 -1.41 15.52 1.89
N VAL A 100 -1.97 15.99 0.79
CA VAL A 100 -2.57 17.32 0.70
C VAL A 100 -4.08 17.23 0.87
N ASN A 101 -4.62 18.14 1.67
CA ASN A 101 -6.04 18.37 1.80
C ASN A 101 -6.39 19.77 1.25
N CYS A 102 -7.29 19.83 0.28
CA CYS A 102 -7.74 21.09 -0.31
C CYS A 102 -9.26 21.24 -0.12
N PRO A 103 -9.77 22.44 0.22
CA PRO A 103 -11.21 22.68 0.32
C PRO A 103 -11.93 22.38 -1.01
N PRO A 104 -13.05 21.64 -1.02
CA PRO A 104 -13.79 21.33 -2.25
C PRO A 104 -14.37 22.61 -2.89
N VAL A 105 -14.33 22.68 -4.22
CA VAL A 105 -14.82 23.83 -5.00
C VAL A 105 -16.19 23.56 -5.62
N ALA A 106 -16.46 22.33 -6.06
CA ALA A 106 -17.71 21.96 -6.72
C ALA A 106 -18.96 22.33 -5.88
N ASP A 107 -18.93 22.05 -4.57
CA ASP A 107 -20.04 22.33 -3.65
C ASP A 107 -20.32 23.83 -3.44
N LYS A 108 -19.44 24.70 -3.94
CA LYS A 108 -19.57 26.16 -3.87
C LYS A 108 -20.02 26.78 -5.20
N LEU A 109 -20.41 25.96 -6.18
CA LEU A 109 -20.87 26.38 -7.50
C LEU A 109 -22.33 25.95 -7.79
N PRO A 110 -23.34 26.48 -7.07
CA PRO A 110 -24.73 26.02 -7.22
C PRO A 110 -25.40 26.43 -8.54
N ASN A 111 -24.95 27.49 -9.21
CA ASN A 111 -25.62 28.10 -10.37
C ASN A 111 -24.67 28.27 -11.57
N VAL A 112 -24.06 27.19 -12.06
CA VAL A 112 -23.16 27.25 -13.23
C VAL A 112 -23.96 27.54 -14.52
N PRO A 113 -23.69 28.67 -15.23
CA PRO A 113 -24.35 28.99 -16.48
C PRO A 113 -24.16 27.88 -17.52
N ALA A 114 -25.18 27.58 -18.33
CA ALA A 114 -25.11 26.50 -19.31
C ALA A 114 -23.91 26.62 -20.26
N ALA A 115 -23.59 27.84 -20.70
CA ALA A 115 -22.46 28.13 -21.59
C ALA A 115 -21.08 27.93 -20.93
N ALA A 116 -21.00 27.87 -19.59
CA ALA A 116 -19.75 27.72 -18.84
C ALA A 116 -19.54 26.31 -18.29
N ARG A 117 -20.52 25.41 -18.41
CA ARG A 117 -20.50 24.07 -17.77
C ARG A 117 -19.28 23.26 -18.17
N ASP A 118 -19.05 23.08 -19.47
CA ASP A 118 -17.92 22.26 -19.95
C ASP A 118 -16.57 22.81 -19.50
N GLN A 119 -16.42 24.14 -19.49
CA GLN A 119 -15.19 24.78 -19.01
C GLN A 119 -15.04 24.60 -17.50
N VAL A 120 -16.10 24.83 -16.71
CA VAL A 120 -16.07 24.64 -15.25
C VAL A 120 -15.77 23.19 -14.89
N ASP A 121 -16.35 22.22 -15.59
CA ASP A 121 -16.08 20.79 -15.37
C ASP A 121 -14.62 20.41 -15.67
N GLN A 122 -14.04 20.96 -16.74
CA GLN A 122 -12.62 20.78 -17.06
C GLN A 122 -11.71 21.37 -15.97
N GLU A 123 -12.02 22.57 -15.48
CA GLU A 123 -11.25 23.21 -14.43
C GLU A 123 -11.40 22.47 -13.09
N LEU A 124 -12.59 21.95 -12.75
CA LEU A 124 -12.80 21.10 -11.58
C LEU A 124 -11.99 19.80 -11.66
N ALA A 125 -11.95 19.15 -12.83
CA ALA A 125 -11.09 18.00 -13.05
C ALA A 125 -9.60 18.35 -12.93
N GLN A 126 -9.19 19.55 -13.37
CA GLN A 126 -7.82 20.03 -13.22
C GLN A 126 -7.45 20.27 -11.75
N LEU A 127 -8.39 20.75 -10.91
CA LEU A 127 -8.18 20.89 -9.47
C LEU A 127 -7.90 19.55 -8.80
N GLU A 128 -8.62 18.48 -9.17
CA GLU A 128 -8.38 17.12 -8.67
C GLU A 128 -7.02 16.58 -9.14
N GLY A 129 -6.68 16.78 -10.42
CA GLY A 129 -5.37 16.39 -10.97
C GLY A 129 -4.19 17.07 -10.28
N GLN A 130 -4.34 18.33 -9.86
CA GLN A 130 -3.31 19.05 -9.10
C GLN A 130 -3.06 18.44 -7.71
N ILE A 131 -4.11 17.96 -7.04
CA ILE A 131 -4.00 17.28 -5.75
C ILE A 131 -3.27 15.94 -5.92
N ALA A 132 -3.60 15.19 -6.97
CA ALA A 132 -2.92 13.93 -7.30
C ALA A 132 -1.42 14.12 -7.59
N ASP A 133 -1.03 15.10 -8.42
CA ASP A 133 0.38 15.44 -8.70
C ASP A 133 1.12 15.84 -7.41
N ALA A 134 0.49 16.66 -6.56
CA ALA A 134 1.10 17.04 -5.29
C ALA A 134 1.30 15.85 -4.35
N ASN A 135 0.30 14.98 -4.19
CA ASN A 135 0.41 13.75 -3.39
C ASN A 135 1.50 12.80 -3.94
N GLN A 136 1.62 12.66 -5.25
CA GLN A 136 2.66 11.85 -5.88
C GLN A 136 4.07 12.43 -5.65
N ARG A 137 4.23 13.75 -5.74
CA ARG A 137 5.53 14.43 -5.48
C ARG A 137 5.94 14.34 -4.02
N LEU A 138 4.99 14.49 -3.10
CA LEU A 138 5.21 14.25 -1.68
C LEU A 138 5.57 12.78 -1.40
N ALA A 139 5.00 11.83 -2.17
CA ALA A 139 5.34 10.41 -2.10
C ALA A 139 6.75 10.06 -2.57
N THR A 140 7.20 10.72 -3.63
CA THR A 140 8.48 10.42 -4.29
C THR A 140 9.62 11.30 -3.79
N GLY A 141 9.35 12.31 -2.94
CA GLY A 141 10.34 13.27 -2.47
C GLY A 141 10.93 14.15 -3.58
N GLN A 142 10.27 14.23 -4.74
CA GLN A 142 10.75 14.98 -5.90
C GLN A 142 10.47 16.48 -5.73
N ALA A 143 11.54 17.28 -5.74
CA ALA A 143 11.42 18.74 -5.87
C ALA A 143 10.93 19.11 -7.29
N PRO A 144 10.26 20.26 -7.46
CA PRO A 144 9.85 20.71 -8.79
C PRO A 144 11.05 20.85 -9.73
N ALA A 145 10.92 20.35 -10.97
CA ALA A 145 11.80 20.78 -12.05
C ALA A 145 11.64 22.30 -12.24
N GLN A 146 12.60 23.07 -11.75
CA GLN A 146 12.72 24.48 -12.05
C GLN A 146 13.08 24.60 -13.53
N GLY A 147 12.23 25.28 -14.30
CA GLY A 147 12.63 25.74 -15.61
C GLY A 147 13.89 26.59 -15.49
N GLY A 148 14.99 26.10 -16.05
CA GLY A 148 16.19 26.87 -16.41
C GLY A 148 17.12 27.31 -15.28
N ALA A 149 17.80 26.39 -14.59
CA ALA A 149 19.16 26.59 -14.08
C ALA A 149 19.84 25.24 -13.74
N SER A 150 21.11 25.09 -14.13
CA SER A 150 21.94 23.87 -14.04
C SER A 150 22.31 23.49 -12.58
N PRO A 151 22.70 22.21 -12.29
CA PRO A 151 22.81 21.70 -10.93
C PRO A 151 24.19 22.02 -10.32
N ALA A 152 24.19 22.54 -9.10
CA ALA A 152 25.38 22.64 -8.26
C ALA A 152 25.10 22.01 -6.88
N ASN A 153 25.66 20.81 -6.70
CA ASN A 153 26.16 20.20 -5.47
C ASN A 153 25.80 20.88 -4.13
N ASN A 154 25.03 20.20 -3.27
CA ASN A 154 25.51 19.96 -1.90
C ASN A 154 24.74 18.88 -1.13
N ALA A 155 25.50 18.13 -0.35
CA ALA A 155 25.06 17.05 0.52
C ALA A 155 24.32 17.57 1.76
N ALA A 156 23.05 17.17 1.93
CA ALA A 156 22.33 17.23 3.21
C ALA A 156 21.05 16.37 3.17
N ALA A 157 21.21 15.04 3.29
CA ALA A 157 20.12 14.07 3.15
C ALA A 157 19.07 14.05 4.28
N ASN A 158 19.17 14.91 5.30
CA ASN A 158 18.19 14.97 6.40
C ASN A 158 17.43 16.30 6.54
N ASN A 159 17.74 17.32 5.73
CA ASN A 159 17.07 18.63 5.74
C ASN A 159 16.30 18.93 4.43
N ASN A 160 16.22 17.97 3.50
CA ASN A 160 15.66 18.18 2.16
C ASN A 160 14.15 17.86 2.05
N ALA A 161 13.65 16.89 2.83
CA ALA A 161 12.24 16.47 2.75
C ALA A 161 11.25 17.60 3.08
N SER A 162 11.56 18.42 4.08
CA SER A 162 10.74 19.59 4.47
C SER A 162 10.76 20.69 3.41
N ASN A 163 11.88 20.89 2.72
CA ASN A 163 12.01 21.92 1.68
C ASN A 163 11.29 21.51 0.38
N ALA A 164 11.40 20.24 -0.01
CA ALA A 164 10.65 19.68 -1.14
C ALA A 164 9.14 19.72 -0.88
N ALA A 165 8.68 19.34 0.32
CA ALA A 165 7.28 19.40 0.69
C ALA A 165 6.72 20.84 0.69
N ASN A 166 7.48 21.80 1.23
CA ASN A 166 7.11 23.21 1.18
C ASN A 166 7.03 23.75 -0.26
N ALA A 167 7.95 23.34 -1.14
CA ALA A 167 7.93 23.71 -2.55
C ALA A 167 6.72 23.12 -3.29
N VAL A 168 6.37 21.84 -3.02
CA VAL A 168 5.18 21.20 -3.58
C VAL A 168 3.90 21.91 -3.12
N MET A 169 3.79 22.26 -1.84
CA MET A 169 2.63 22.99 -1.31
C MET A 169 2.51 24.40 -1.88
N ALA A 170 3.62 25.12 -2.04
CA ALA A 170 3.63 26.45 -2.65
C ALA A 170 3.18 26.39 -4.13
N GLN A 171 3.70 25.41 -4.87
CA GLN A 171 3.33 25.19 -6.28
C GLN A 171 1.85 24.79 -6.43
N LEU A 172 1.35 23.91 -5.56
CA LEU A 172 -0.05 23.50 -5.55
C LEU A 172 -0.97 24.70 -5.30
N ASN A 173 -0.69 25.49 -4.26
CA ASN A 173 -1.50 26.67 -3.94
C ASN A 173 -1.50 27.68 -5.11
N SER A 174 -0.35 27.90 -5.76
CA SER A 174 -0.25 28.78 -6.93
C SER A 174 -1.10 28.28 -8.13
N ARG A 175 -0.97 26.99 -8.48
CA ARG A 175 -1.74 26.37 -9.57
C ARG A 175 -3.25 26.35 -9.27
N ARG A 176 -3.61 26.08 -8.03
CA ARG A 176 -4.99 26.08 -7.55
C ARG A 176 -5.61 27.47 -7.67
N THR A 177 -4.91 28.51 -7.25
CA THR A 177 -5.33 29.91 -7.43
C THR A 177 -5.58 30.24 -8.90
N ALA A 178 -4.66 29.89 -9.80
CA ALA A 178 -4.83 30.15 -11.23
C ALA A 178 -6.05 29.43 -11.83
N THR A 179 -6.35 28.23 -11.34
CA THR A 179 -7.47 27.38 -11.81
C THR A 179 -8.80 27.90 -11.27
N ILE A 180 -8.87 28.26 -9.99
CA ILE A 180 -10.04 28.91 -9.39
C ILE A 180 -10.33 30.26 -10.06
N ASN A 181 -9.30 31.04 -10.43
CA ASN A 181 -9.49 32.29 -11.17
C ASN A 181 -10.09 32.07 -12.58
N ARG A 182 -9.74 30.96 -13.25
CA ARG A 182 -10.38 30.59 -14.52
C ARG A 182 -11.84 30.18 -14.35
N ILE A 183 -12.17 29.46 -13.27
CA ILE A 183 -13.58 29.17 -12.90
C ILE A 183 -14.33 30.49 -12.65
N VAL A 184 -13.75 31.41 -11.88
CA VAL A 184 -14.36 32.72 -11.60
C VAL A 184 -14.59 33.52 -12.89
N ALA A 185 -13.63 33.52 -13.81
CA ALA A 185 -13.77 34.19 -15.10
C ALA A 185 -14.86 33.56 -15.98
N ALA A 186 -14.93 32.22 -16.03
CA ALA A 186 -15.95 31.47 -16.78
C ALA A 186 -17.38 31.72 -16.25
N MET A 187 -17.52 31.89 -14.93
CA MET A 187 -18.80 32.19 -14.29
C MET A 187 -19.29 33.62 -14.55
N GLY A 188 -18.40 34.56 -14.88
CA GLY A 188 -18.75 35.96 -15.14
C GLY A 188 -19.58 36.59 -14.01
N GLN A 189 -20.74 37.16 -14.35
CA GLN A 189 -21.65 37.78 -13.38
C GLN A 189 -22.33 36.77 -12.43
N ALA A 190 -22.34 35.48 -12.77
CA ALA A 190 -22.93 34.44 -11.93
C ALA A 190 -21.97 33.94 -10.83
N LYS A 191 -20.79 34.57 -10.65
CA LYS A 191 -19.77 34.11 -9.71
C LYS A 191 -20.24 34.16 -8.24
N PRO A 192 -20.16 33.05 -7.49
CA PRO A 192 -20.36 33.05 -6.05
C PRO A 192 -19.27 33.84 -5.29
N ALA A 193 -19.64 34.45 -4.17
CA ALA A 193 -18.68 35.08 -3.27
C ALA A 193 -17.83 34.03 -2.53
N GLY A 194 -16.56 34.35 -2.25
CA GLY A 194 -15.71 33.54 -1.37
C GLY A 194 -14.93 32.39 -2.02
N LEU A 195 -15.01 32.22 -3.35
CA LEU A 195 -14.21 31.22 -4.10
C LEU A 195 -12.69 31.39 -3.89
N GLU A 196 -12.22 32.63 -3.75
CA GLU A 196 -10.80 32.94 -3.52
C GLU A 196 -10.26 32.37 -2.18
N ARG A 197 -11.15 32.05 -1.23
CA ARG A 197 -10.78 31.43 0.06
C ARG A 197 -10.54 29.92 -0.02
N LEU A 198 -10.82 29.30 -1.17
CA LEU A 198 -10.68 27.85 -1.40
C LEU A 198 -9.35 27.48 -2.07
N THR A 199 -8.48 28.48 -2.26
CA THR A 199 -7.18 28.38 -2.95
C THR A 199 -6.10 27.73 -2.10
N GLY A 200 -6.18 27.87 -0.78
CA GLY A 200 -5.22 27.30 0.15
C GLY A 200 -5.49 25.82 0.41
N CYS A 201 -4.49 24.99 0.15
CA CYS A 201 -4.45 23.61 0.60
C CYS A 201 -3.59 23.48 1.87
N THR A 202 -3.95 22.55 2.73
CA THR A 202 -3.20 22.18 3.93
C THR A 202 -2.51 20.84 3.72
N MET A 203 -1.38 20.64 4.39
CA MET A 203 -0.70 19.36 4.39
C MET A 203 -1.18 18.57 5.61
N ASN A 204 -1.65 17.35 5.40
CA ASN A 204 -1.85 16.41 6.49
C ASN A 204 -0.46 15.94 6.94
N PRO A 205 -0.09 16.14 8.22
CA PRO A 205 1.14 15.59 8.73
C PRO A 205 1.10 14.06 8.62
N PRO A 206 2.26 13.38 8.55
CA PRO A 206 2.33 11.94 8.69
C PRO A 206 1.54 11.52 9.94
N LYS A 207 0.54 10.65 9.76
CA LYS A 207 -0.31 10.22 10.87
C LYS A 207 0.46 9.28 11.79
N ASN A 208 0.92 9.78 12.94
CA ASN A 208 1.33 8.94 14.06
C ASN A 208 0.13 8.74 14.99
N ASN A 209 -0.67 7.69 14.75
CA ASN A 209 -1.70 7.31 15.71
C ASN A 209 -1.08 6.44 16.80
N GLY A 210 -0.75 7.08 17.93
CA GLY A 210 -0.49 6.42 19.20
C GLY A 210 -1.80 6.16 19.94
N GLY A 211 -2.13 4.89 20.17
CA GLY A 211 -3.25 4.47 20.99
C GLY A 211 -3.10 3.01 21.42
N ASN A 212 -3.04 2.79 22.73
CA ASN A 212 -2.88 1.51 23.42
C ASN A 212 -3.89 0.44 22.96
N ASN A 213 -3.43 -0.83 22.88
CA ASN A 213 -3.98 -1.89 23.73
C ASN A 213 -3.06 -3.12 23.83
N ASN A 214 -3.03 -3.61 25.06
CA ASN A 214 -2.32 -4.76 25.58
C ASN A 214 -2.99 -6.07 25.12
N GLY A 215 -2.20 -7.11 24.84
CA GLY A 215 -2.69 -8.43 24.46
C GLY A 215 -1.55 -9.43 24.29
N GLY A 216 -0.92 -9.81 25.41
CA GLY A 216 0.17 -10.78 25.45
C GLY A 216 -0.28 -12.24 25.31
N SER A 217 0.35 -12.93 24.36
CA SER A 217 1.03 -14.24 24.46
C SER A 217 0.40 -15.45 25.18
N ASN A 218 0.22 -16.49 24.36
CA ASN A 218 0.74 -17.88 24.50
C ASN A 218 -0.15 -18.98 25.09
N GLY A 219 -0.20 -20.11 24.38
CA GLY A 219 -0.87 -21.35 24.77
C GLY A 219 -0.60 -22.49 23.78
N ASN A 220 0.58 -23.11 23.92
CA ASN A 220 0.98 -24.37 23.30
C ASN A 220 0.16 -25.54 23.89
N ASN A 221 -0.42 -26.47 23.10
CA ASN A 221 -0.19 -27.91 23.24
C ASN A 221 -0.92 -28.81 22.21
N GLY A 222 -0.18 -29.83 21.73
CA GLY A 222 -0.58 -31.25 21.76
C GLY A 222 -1.72 -31.77 20.86
N GLY A 223 -1.35 -32.55 19.84
CA GLY A 223 -2.27 -33.48 19.16
C GLY A 223 -1.66 -34.06 17.88
N ALA A 224 -1.20 -35.31 17.95
CA ALA A 224 -0.68 -36.06 16.82
C ALA A 224 -1.80 -36.46 15.84
N ASN A 225 -1.57 -36.38 14.53
CA ASN A 225 -1.90 -37.52 13.67
C ASN A 225 -1.20 -37.53 12.30
N ASN A 226 -0.76 -38.74 11.97
CA ASN A 226 -0.16 -39.24 10.75
C ASN A 226 -1.11 -39.01 9.56
N GLY A 227 -0.59 -38.48 8.45
CA GLY A 227 -1.32 -38.36 7.19
C GLY A 227 -0.45 -38.84 6.04
N ASN A 228 -0.34 -40.15 5.88
CA ASN A 228 0.21 -40.76 4.68
C ASN A 228 -0.86 -40.65 3.59
N ASN A 229 -0.85 -39.53 2.85
CA ASN A 229 -1.85 -39.27 1.82
C ASN A 229 -1.28 -39.73 0.47
N GLY A 230 -1.83 -40.84 -0.02
CA GLY A 230 -1.37 -41.51 -1.24
C GLY A 230 -1.39 -40.58 -2.45
N GLY A 231 -0.24 -40.44 -3.10
CA GLY A 231 -0.10 -39.68 -4.33
C GLY A 231 -1.02 -40.23 -5.42
N SER A 232 -1.81 -39.35 -6.04
CA SER A 232 -2.57 -39.63 -7.25
C SER A 232 -1.70 -39.32 -8.47
N ASN A 233 -1.85 -40.10 -9.55
CA ASN A 233 -1.12 -39.94 -10.82
C ASN A 233 0.42 -40.05 -10.74
N GLY A 234 0.95 -40.81 -9.77
CA GLY A 234 2.39 -41.05 -9.65
C GLY A 234 3.21 -39.88 -9.10
N LEU A 235 2.55 -38.80 -8.64
CA LEU A 235 3.18 -37.70 -7.92
C LEU A 235 2.80 -37.75 -6.45
N ASN A 236 3.82 -37.73 -5.58
CA ASN A 236 3.61 -37.63 -4.14
C ASN A 236 3.20 -36.19 -3.76
N ILE A 237 2.28 -36.08 -2.80
CA ILE A 237 1.94 -34.79 -2.20
C ILE A 237 3.18 -34.25 -1.48
N LEU A 238 3.61 -33.04 -1.83
CA LEU A 238 4.79 -32.41 -1.23
C LEU A 238 4.52 -31.91 0.20
N ALA A 239 3.34 -31.33 0.44
CA ALA A 239 2.81 -30.92 1.74
C ALA A 239 1.32 -30.62 1.62
N ASP A 240 0.54 -30.85 2.68
CA ASP A 240 -0.90 -30.53 2.78
C ASP A 240 -1.22 -29.48 3.86
N ARG A 241 -0.23 -29.10 4.68
CA ARG A 241 -0.33 -28.10 5.74
C ARG A 241 1.03 -27.52 6.08
N CYS A 242 1.04 -26.38 6.76
CA CYS A 242 2.30 -25.73 7.13
C CYS A 242 3.10 -26.54 8.14
N ARG A 243 2.41 -27.09 9.15
CA ARG A 243 3.04 -27.82 10.24
C ARG A 243 3.69 -29.11 9.72
N GLY A 244 5.03 -29.15 9.72
CA GLY A 244 5.81 -30.29 9.24
C GLY A 244 5.98 -30.37 7.72
N GLY A 245 5.24 -29.56 6.95
CA GLY A 245 5.34 -29.48 5.48
C GLY A 245 6.14 -28.28 4.97
N SER A 246 6.39 -27.26 5.80
CA SER A 246 7.13 -26.06 5.41
C SER A 246 8.23 -25.68 6.40
N ARG A 247 9.29 -25.07 5.88
CA ARG A 247 10.38 -24.45 6.66
C ARG A 247 10.19 -22.93 6.86
N LEU A 248 9.15 -22.35 6.25
CA LEU A 248 8.85 -20.93 6.37
C LEU A 248 8.13 -20.64 7.69
N GLN A 249 8.27 -19.40 8.18
CA GLN A 249 7.52 -18.92 9.34
C GLN A 249 6.01 -18.90 9.03
N THR A 250 5.17 -19.23 10.01
CA THR A 250 3.71 -19.11 9.88
C THR A 250 3.30 -17.65 9.65
N HIS A 251 2.27 -17.45 8.85
CA HIS A 251 1.62 -16.14 8.66
C HIS A 251 1.11 -15.54 9.98
N ASP A 252 1.00 -14.22 10.00
CA ASP A 252 0.46 -13.41 11.10
C ASP A 252 -0.81 -12.64 10.69
N GLY A 253 -1.39 -13.00 9.54
CA GLY A 253 -2.55 -12.34 8.95
C GLY A 253 -2.24 -11.13 8.07
N PHE A 254 -1.02 -10.60 8.11
CA PHE A 254 -0.61 -9.48 7.26
C PHE A 254 0.04 -9.95 5.96
N GLN A 255 0.16 -9.05 4.96
CA GLN A 255 0.77 -9.27 3.64
C GLN A 255 2.31 -9.50 3.67
N ASN A 256 2.78 -10.37 4.56
CA ASN A 256 4.17 -10.81 4.60
C ASN A 256 4.43 -11.86 3.50
N GLY A 257 5.42 -11.60 2.66
CA GLY A 257 6.05 -12.63 1.84
C GLY A 257 6.90 -13.60 2.68
N ASN A 258 7.32 -14.72 2.07
CA ASN A 258 8.11 -15.76 2.74
C ASN A 258 7.44 -16.26 4.05
N ARG A 259 6.14 -16.52 3.98
CA ARG A 259 5.35 -17.12 5.05
C ARG A 259 4.71 -18.42 4.58
N CYS A 260 4.54 -19.35 5.51
CA CYS A 260 3.61 -20.45 5.33
C CYS A 260 2.22 -20.00 5.79
N VAL A 261 1.24 -20.08 4.90
CA VAL A 261 -0.15 -19.70 5.19
C VAL A 261 -0.94 -20.97 5.47
N ASP A 262 -1.29 -21.19 6.74
CA ASP A 262 -2.05 -22.36 7.20
C ASP A 262 -3.53 -21.98 7.37
N THR A 263 -4.06 -21.28 6.37
CA THR A 263 -5.48 -20.94 6.25
C THR A 263 -6.08 -21.88 5.24
N GLU A 264 -7.09 -22.65 5.65
CA GLU A 264 -7.78 -23.57 4.74
C GLU A 264 -8.26 -22.83 3.48
N MET A 265 -8.24 -23.52 2.33
CA MET A 265 -8.80 -22.97 1.09
C MET A 265 -10.29 -22.65 1.24
N GLY A 266 -10.97 -23.38 2.13
CA GLY A 266 -12.38 -23.16 2.48
C GLY A 266 -13.36 -23.84 1.53
N GLU A 267 -14.56 -23.30 1.48
CA GLU A 267 -15.68 -23.86 0.73
C GLU A 267 -15.55 -23.55 -0.77
N VAL A 268 -15.83 -24.55 -1.60
CA VAL A 268 -15.82 -24.47 -3.07
C VAL A 268 -17.25 -24.53 -3.58
N ALA A 269 -17.64 -23.56 -4.41
CA ALA A 269 -18.96 -23.54 -5.02
C ALA A 269 -19.09 -24.63 -6.11
N ASP A 270 -20.32 -25.07 -6.38
CA ASP A 270 -20.61 -25.88 -7.57
C ASP A 270 -20.18 -25.14 -8.84
N ALA A 271 -19.82 -25.85 -9.91
CA ALA A 271 -19.34 -25.23 -11.15
C ALA A 271 -20.31 -24.17 -11.72
N ALA A 272 -21.62 -24.37 -11.57
CA ALA A 272 -22.65 -23.42 -12.02
C ALA A 272 -22.75 -22.15 -11.13
N LYS A 273 -22.21 -22.22 -9.92
CA LYS A 273 -22.22 -21.18 -8.88
C LYS A 273 -20.84 -20.57 -8.64
N ASN A 274 -19.81 -20.98 -9.37
CA ASN A 274 -18.51 -20.33 -9.32
C ASN A 274 -18.62 -18.87 -9.76
N PRO A 275 -17.86 -17.96 -9.14
CA PRO A 275 -17.84 -16.56 -9.53
C PRO A 275 -17.24 -16.39 -10.92
N SER A 276 -17.74 -15.39 -11.65
CA SER A 276 -17.13 -14.90 -12.89
C SER A 276 -17.09 -13.38 -12.89
N LEU A 277 -16.15 -12.83 -13.64
CA LEU A 277 -15.90 -11.39 -13.72
C LEU A 277 -15.51 -11.00 -15.14
N LEU A 278 -16.01 -9.86 -15.61
CA LEU A 278 -15.72 -9.32 -16.93
C LEU A 278 -15.57 -7.79 -16.89
N ILE A 279 -14.52 -7.24 -17.49
CA ILE A 279 -14.39 -5.82 -17.77
C ILE A 279 -15.22 -5.53 -19.03
N THR A 280 -16.43 -5.03 -18.82
CA THR A 280 -17.40 -4.74 -19.89
C THR A 280 -17.13 -3.44 -20.65
N GLN A 281 -16.38 -2.50 -20.06
CA GLN A 281 -16.02 -1.24 -20.70
C GLN A 281 -14.73 -0.70 -20.09
N ALA A 282 -13.80 -0.28 -20.95
CA ALA A 282 -12.61 0.48 -20.61
C ALA A 282 -12.19 1.34 -21.83
N PRO A 283 -11.53 2.49 -21.64
CA PRO A 283 -10.99 3.25 -22.77
C PRO A 283 -9.84 2.48 -23.42
N GLN A 284 -9.69 2.63 -24.74
CA GLN A 284 -8.50 2.11 -25.44
C GLN A 284 -7.28 3.02 -25.25
N GLN A 285 -7.52 4.33 -25.09
CA GLN A 285 -6.48 5.33 -24.92
C GLN A 285 -6.91 6.40 -23.93
N VAL A 286 -5.95 6.91 -23.16
CA VAL A 286 -6.10 8.05 -22.24
C VAL A 286 -4.83 8.91 -22.31
N ARG A 287 -4.89 10.17 -21.89
CA ARG A 287 -3.69 10.98 -21.66
C ARG A 287 -3.11 10.70 -20.28
N VAL A 288 -1.82 10.97 -20.08
CA VAL A 288 -1.20 10.98 -18.74
C VAL A 288 -2.05 11.83 -17.79
N ASN A 289 -2.33 11.29 -16.61
CA ASN A 289 -3.16 11.90 -15.55
C ASN A 289 -4.60 12.25 -15.98
N GLN A 290 -5.11 11.74 -17.10
CA GLN A 290 -6.51 11.88 -17.47
C GLN A 290 -7.36 10.88 -16.68
N PRO A 291 -8.37 11.33 -15.91
CA PRO A 291 -9.30 10.43 -15.26
C PRO A 291 -10.11 9.61 -16.27
N PHE A 292 -10.42 8.36 -15.92
CA PHE A 292 -11.27 7.49 -16.72
C PHE A 292 -12.02 6.48 -15.85
N THR A 293 -12.93 5.72 -16.46
CA THR A 293 -13.68 4.68 -15.77
C THR A 293 -13.48 3.31 -16.39
N ILE A 294 -13.60 2.28 -15.56
CA ILE A 294 -13.67 0.88 -15.97
C ILE A 294 -14.99 0.31 -15.45
N ARG A 295 -15.81 -0.32 -16.31
CA ARG A 295 -17.03 -1.01 -15.90
C ARG A 295 -16.76 -2.49 -15.72
N VAL A 296 -16.93 -2.98 -14.50
CA VAL A 296 -16.69 -4.38 -14.13
C VAL A 296 -18.03 -5.04 -13.86
N SER A 297 -18.31 -6.14 -14.55
CA SER A 297 -19.45 -7.01 -14.25
C SER A 297 -18.97 -8.21 -13.44
N THR A 298 -19.73 -8.57 -12.41
CA THR A 298 -19.51 -9.78 -11.61
C THR A 298 -20.79 -10.61 -11.60
N ARG A 299 -20.66 -11.93 -11.52
CA ARG A 299 -21.76 -12.89 -11.37
C ARG A 299 -21.34 -13.94 -10.35
N ASN A 300 -22.28 -14.44 -9.55
CA ASN A 300 -22.08 -15.45 -8.51
C ASN A 300 -21.08 -15.03 -7.42
N LEU A 301 -21.00 -13.73 -7.15
CA LEU A 301 -20.15 -13.16 -6.11
C LEU A 301 -21.00 -12.26 -5.22
N ILE A 302 -21.02 -12.54 -3.93
CA ILE A 302 -21.58 -11.65 -2.91
C ILE A 302 -20.45 -10.77 -2.39
N ARG A 303 -20.53 -9.47 -2.62
CA ARG A 303 -19.49 -8.49 -2.31
C ARG A 303 -19.70 -7.86 -0.93
N ASP A 304 -19.79 -8.71 0.09
CA ASP A 304 -20.11 -8.35 1.47
C ASP A 304 -19.01 -8.73 2.47
N ARG A 305 -17.86 -9.17 1.96
CA ARG A 305 -16.78 -9.68 2.79
C ARG A 305 -15.43 -9.15 2.35
N PHE A 306 -15.02 -8.07 2.99
CA PHE A 306 -13.68 -7.51 2.92
C PHE A 306 -13.07 -7.42 4.33
N LEU A 307 -12.02 -8.20 4.59
CA LEU A 307 -11.17 -8.00 5.76
C LEU A 307 -9.98 -7.13 5.36
N ALA A 308 -9.81 -5.94 5.92
CA ALA A 308 -8.72 -5.06 5.51
C ALA A 308 -7.35 -5.71 5.77
N ALA A 309 -6.54 -5.85 4.73
CA ALA A 309 -5.19 -6.38 4.80
C ALA A 309 -4.27 -5.53 5.68
N GLY A 310 -4.46 -4.19 5.66
CA GLY A 310 -3.76 -3.27 6.56
C GLY A 310 -4.05 -3.52 8.05
N GLN A 311 -5.12 -4.25 8.37
CA GLN A 311 -5.52 -4.62 9.73
C GLN A 311 -5.27 -6.11 10.04
N GLY A 312 -4.45 -6.80 9.22
CA GLY A 312 -4.13 -8.21 9.42
C GLY A 312 -5.20 -9.17 8.90
N GLY A 313 -6.09 -8.70 8.01
CA GLY A 313 -7.16 -9.48 7.42
C GLY A 313 -6.77 -10.37 6.22
N TYR A 314 -5.51 -10.37 5.81
CA TYR A 314 -5.11 -10.88 4.48
C TYR A 314 -4.92 -12.41 4.43
N TYR A 315 -4.47 -13.03 5.52
CA TYR A 315 -4.21 -14.47 5.58
C TYR A 315 -5.00 -15.13 6.73
N VAL A 316 -6.27 -14.78 6.95
CA VAL A 316 -6.96 -15.22 8.18
C VAL A 316 -8.30 -15.89 7.96
N GLU A 317 -8.89 -15.77 6.78
CA GLU A 317 -10.22 -16.30 6.49
C GLU A 317 -10.20 -17.33 5.36
N MET A 318 -10.78 -18.50 5.60
CA MET A 318 -11.05 -19.46 4.53
C MET A 318 -12.20 -18.98 3.63
N SER A 319 -12.26 -19.43 2.37
CA SER A 319 -13.41 -19.14 1.50
C SER A 319 -14.72 -19.61 2.15
N LYS A 320 -15.78 -18.80 2.02
CA LYS A 320 -17.13 -19.12 2.51
C LYS A 320 -18.17 -18.87 1.44
N LEU A 321 -19.16 -19.76 1.40
CA LEU A 321 -20.37 -19.62 0.61
C LEU A 321 -21.49 -19.01 1.46
N ASN A 322 -22.41 -18.30 0.83
CA ASN A 322 -23.69 -17.95 1.43
C ASN A 322 -24.67 -19.14 1.41
N ALA A 323 -25.88 -18.95 1.94
CA ALA A 323 -26.91 -20.00 1.97
C ALA A 323 -27.32 -20.50 0.57
N GLN A 324 -27.12 -19.69 -0.48
CA GLN A 324 -27.38 -20.06 -1.87
C GLN A 324 -26.22 -20.85 -2.51
N GLY A 325 -25.08 -20.98 -1.84
CA GLY A 325 -23.87 -21.62 -2.37
C GLY A 325 -23.02 -20.69 -3.26
N LEU A 326 -23.17 -19.37 -3.12
CA LEU A 326 -22.37 -18.36 -3.82
C LEU A 326 -21.22 -17.88 -2.96
N VAL A 327 -20.07 -17.62 -3.57
CA VAL A 327 -18.87 -17.13 -2.86
C VAL A 327 -19.13 -15.75 -2.25
N ARG A 328 -18.74 -15.59 -0.99
CA ARG A 328 -18.69 -14.30 -0.29
C ARG A 328 -17.29 -13.70 -0.36
N GLY A 329 -17.20 -12.42 -0.66
CA GLY A 329 -15.93 -11.76 -0.89
C GLY A 329 -16.08 -10.31 -1.32
N HIS A 330 -15.23 -9.90 -2.24
CA HIS A 330 -15.15 -8.57 -2.86
C HIS A 330 -14.43 -8.71 -4.22
N PHE A 331 -14.08 -7.62 -4.87
CA PHE A 331 -13.17 -7.70 -6.03
C PHE A 331 -12.17 -6.56 -6.02
N HIS A 332 -11.08 -6.74 -6.75
CA HIS A 332 -10.02 -5.75 -6.93
C HIS A 332 -10.01 -5.22 -8.34
N THR A 333 -9.50 -4.01 -8.51
CA THR A 333 -9.08 -3.48 -9.79
C THR A 333 -7.73 -2.79 -9.62
N SER A 334 -6.79 -3.09 -10.52
CA SER A 334 -5.47 -2.49 -10.51
C SER A 334 -4.99 -2.17 -11.92
N CYS A 335 -4.20 -1.12 -12.07
CA CYS A 335 -3.48 -0.84 -13.30
C CYS A 335 -1.99 -0.72 -13.02
N ARG A 336 -1.17 -1.48 -13.74
CA ARG A 336 0.30 -1.30 -13.76
C ARG A 336 0.75 -0.87 -15.13
N MET A 337 1.85 -0.13 -15.18
CA MET A 337 2.48 0.25 -16.43
C MET A 337 3.44 -0.86 -16.85
N LEU A 338 3.33 -1.32 -18.10
CA LEU A 338 4.20 -2.34 -18.65
C LEU A 338 5.49 -1.72 -19.17
N GLU A 339 6.63 -2.24 -18.72
CA GLU A 339 7.94 -1.94 -19.30
C GLU A 339 8.13 -2.67 -20.63
N ASP A 340 7.60 -3.89 -20.71
CA ASP A 340 7.61 -4.74 -21.90
C ASP A 340 6.23 -5.44 -22.05
N THR A 341 5.80 -5.68 -23.28
CA THR A 341 4.52 -6.33 -23.60
C THR A 341 4.64 -7.82 -23.94
N GLN A 342 5.87 -8.34 -24.00
CA GLN A 342 6.24 -9.70 -24.41
C GLN A 342 6.88 -10.50 -23.28
N VAL A 343 7.17 -9.88 -22.13
CA VAL A 343 7.79 -10.53 -20.99
C VAL A 343 6.92 -10.38 -19.75
N ALA A 344 6.96 -11.38 -18.86
CA ALA A 344 6.30 -11.29 -17.57
C ALA A 344 6.95 -10.16 -16.74
N PRO A 345 6.18 -9.15 -16.29
CA PRO A 345 6.73 -8.02 -15.54
C PRO A 345 7.16 -8.43 -14.13
N ASP A 346 8.15 -7.70 -13.58
CA ASP A 346 8.57 -7.81 -12.19
C ASP A 346 7.37 -7.59 -11.25
N PRO A 347 7.10 -8.49 -10.29
CA PRO A 347 6.01 -8.32 -9.34
C PRO A 347 6.31 -7.31 -8.22
N ALA A 348 7.56 -6.88 -8.03
CA ALA A 348 7.94 -6.04 -6.89
C ALA A 348 7.36 -4.62 -6.90
N PRO A 349 7.28 -3.90 -8.05
CA PRO A 349 6.70 -2.56 -8.08
C PRO A 349 5.22 -2.54 -7.75
N VAL A 350 4.79 -1.53 -6.98
CA VAL A 350 3.37 -1.25 -6.77
C VAL A 350 2.68 -0.87 -8.09
N PRO A 351 1.41 -1.25 -8.29
CA PRO A 351 0.66 -0.81 -9.46
C PRO A 351 0.44 0.71 -9.40
N ALA A 352 0.33 1.33 -10.57
CA ALA A 352 0.01 2.76 -10.72
C ALA A 352 -1.40 3.12 -10.20
N PHE A 353 -2.30 2.13 -10.13
CA PHE A 353 -3.63 2.25 -9.55
C PHE A 353 -4.01 0.93 -8.85
N PHE A 354 -4.66 1.02 -7.69
CA PHE A 354 -5.26 -0.14 -7.01
C PHE A 354 -6.47 0.28 -6.17
N VAL A 355 -7.52 -0.54 -6.21
CA VAL A 355 -8.68 -0.42 -5.32
C VAL A 355 -9.28 -1.79 -5.04
N ALA A 356 -9.76 -2.01 -3.82
CA ALA A 356 -10.68 -3.10 -3.49
C ALA A 356 -12.11 -2.57 -3.36
N THR A 357 -13.08 -3.29 -3.89
CA THR A 357 -14.45 -2.82 -4.05
C THR A 357 -15.45 -3.75 -3.35
N GLU A 358 -16.24 -3.14 -2.46
CA GLU A 358 -17.26 -3.81 -1.66
C GLU A 358 -18.52 -2.93 -1.60
N ASP A 359 -19.71 -3.52 -1.70
CA ASP A 359 -20.97 -2.77 -1.72
C ASP A 359 -22.12 -3.48 -1.00
N ASN A 360 -21.82 -4.60 -0.32
CA ASN A 360 -22.79 -5.50 0.33
C ASN A 360 -23.89 -5.99 -0.62
N ALA A 361 -23.59 -6.10 -1.92
CA ALA A 361 -24.53 -6.55 -2.94
C ALA A 361 -23.94 -7.69 -3.78
N GLY A 362 -24.53 -7.97 -4.94
CA GLY A 362 -24.18 -9.10 -5.80
C GLY A 362 -25.08 -10.32 -5.58
N GLY A 363 -24.90 -11.33 -6.42
CA GLY A 363 -25.80 -12.48 -6.47
C GLY A 363 -25.55 -13.36 -7.69
N ALA A 364 -26.54 -14.20 -8.00
CA ALA A 364 -26.43 -15.16 -9.11
C ALA A 364 -26.54 -14.50 -10.51
N GLN A 365 -27.09 -13.29 -10.58
CA GLN A 365 -27.22 -12.54 -11.83
C GLN A 365 -26.01 -11.62 -12.05
N PRO A 366 -25.66 -11.29 -13.32
CA PRO A 366 -24.68 -10.26 -13.59
C PRO A 366 -25.06 -8.95 -12.93
N ASP A 367 -24.07 -8.35 -12.29
CA ASP A 367 -24.18 -7.06 -11.65
C ASP A 367 -22.96 -6.23 -12.04
N GLN A 368 -23.11 -4.91 -12.16
CA GLN A 368 -22.08 -4.02 -12.68
C GLN A 368 -21.70 -2.93 -11.68
N ILE A 369 -20.41 -2.67 -11.58
CA ILE A 369 -19.81 -1.58 -10.80
C ILE A 369 -18.92 -0.75 -11.71
N VAL A 370 -18.97 0.57 -11.52
CA VAL A 370 -18.07 1.51 -12.18
C VAL A 370 -16.91 1.82 -11.24
N ILE A 371 -15.70 1.53 -11.71
CA ILE A 371 -14.45 1.90 -11.04
C ILE A 371 -13.98 3.23 -11.60
N GLN A 372 -13.71 4.21 -10.72
CA GLN A 372 -13.08 5.46 -11.10
C GLN A 372 -11.57 5.35 -10.97
N VAL A 373 -10.85 5.58 -12.08
CA VAL A 373 -9.40 5.69 -12.12
C VAL A 373 -9.03 7.16 -12.22
N PRO A 374 -8.35 7.76 -11.21
CA PRO A 374 -8.02 9.19 -11.22
C PRO A 374 -7.10 9.62 -12.35
N GLY A 375 -6.34 8.68 -12.91
CA GLY A 375 -5.38 8.89 -13.99
C GLY A 375 -4.19 7.96 -13.83
N LEU A 376 -3.37 7.85 -14.88
CA LEU A 376 -2.14 7.06 -14.85
C LEU A 376 -0.92 7.95 -15.06
N PRO A 377 0.19 7.71 -14.33
CA PRO A 377 1.23 8.71 -14.11
C PRO A 377 2.23 8.85 -15.26
N GLN A 378 2.30 7.89 -16.18
CA GLN A 378 3.32 7.86 -17.23
C GLN A 378 2.79 7.32 -18.54
N ARG A 379 3.42 7.75 -19.62
CA ARG A 379 3.16 7.26 -20.99
C ARG A 379 3.52 5.78 -21.10
N GLY A 380 2.82 5.07 -21.99
CA GLY A 380 3.09 3.66 -22.28
C GLY A 380 1.83 2.80 -22.30
N ILE A 381 1.99 1.49 -22.17
CA ILE A 381 0.87 0.55 -22.11
C ILE A 381 0.56 0.21 -20.65
N ALA A 382 -0.63 0.56 -20.21
CA ALA A 382 -1.15 0.13 -18.91
C ALA A 382 -1.86 -1.22 -19.06
N GLN A 383 -1.52 -2.16 -18.20
CA GLN A 383 -2.29 -3.39 -17.99
C GLN A 383 -3.23 -3.16 -16.80
N CYS A 384 -4.53 -3.04 -17.08
CA CYS A 384 -5.56 -2.88 -16.07
C CYS A 384 -6.33 -4.18 -15.91
N ALA A 385 -6.26 -4.79 -14.73
CA ALA A 385 -6.90 -6.06 -14.42
C ALA A 385 -7.91 -5.90 -13.29
N SER A 386 -8.97 -6.69 -13.33
CA SER A 386 -9.97 -6.82 -12.28
C SER A 386 -10.15 -8.28 -11.93
N TRP A 387 -10.29 -8.60 -10.64
CA TRP A 387 -10.42 -9.98 -10.19
C TRP A 387 -11.18 -10.11 -8.88
N ALA A 388 -11.94 -11.18 -8.71
CA ALA A 388 -12.64 -11.47 -7.47
C ALA A 388 -11.65 -11.87 -6.36
N GLY A 389 -11.95 -11.47 -5.13
CA GLY A 389 -11.31 -11.95 -3.91
C GLY A 389 -12.34 -12.65 -3.04
N ASP A 390 -11.99 -13.80 -2.48
CA ASP A 390 -12.68 -14.34 -1.30
C ASP A 390 -12.40 -13.46 -0.07
N GLY A 391 -12.87 -13.88 1.10
CA GLY A 391 -12.63 -13.14 2.35
C GLY A 391 -11.16 -12.86 2.68
N SER A 392 -10.22 -13.64 2.15
CA SER A 392 -8.76 -13.44 2.29
C SER A 392 -8.08 -13.00 0.99
N HIS A 393 -8.79 -12.27 0.12
CA HIS A 393 -8.23 -11.66 -1.07
C HIS A 393 -7.70 -12.65 -2.11
N ARG A 394 -7.94 -13.96 -1.94
CA ARG A 394 -7.54 -14.99 -2.90
C ARG A 394 -8.55 -15.02 -4.03
N LEU A 395 -8.08 -15.28 -5.25
CA LEU A 395 -8.99 -15.70 -6.32
C LEU A 395 -9.77 -16.94 -5.83
N PRO A 396 -11.12 -16.90 -5.80
CA PRO A 396 -11.90 -18.03 -5.32
C PRO A 396 -11.55 -19.31 -6.06
N MET A 397 -11.42 -20.41 -5.32
CA MET A 397 -11.14 -21.71 -5.91
C MET A 397 -12.29 -22.15 -6.81
N MET A 398 -11.97 -22.67 -7.99
CA MET A 398 -12.95 -23.19 -8.94
C MET A 398 -13.11 -24.71 -8.73
N GLN A 399 -14.35 -25.22 -8.81
CA GLN A 399 -14.63 -26.66 -8.77
C GLN A 399 -13.78 -27.48 -9.77
N ARG A 400 -13.47 -26.92 -10.95
CA ARG A 400 -12.73 -27.62 -12.01
C ARG A 400 -11.58 -26.78 -12.55
N ALA A 401 -10.49 -27.45 -12.90
CA ALA A 401 -9.29 -26.82 -13.45
C ALA A 401 -9.50 -26.13 -14.81
N ASN A 402 -10.51 -26.55 -15.59
CA ASN A 402 -10.82 -25.99 -16.91
C ASN A 402 -11.86 -24.84 -16.86
N GLN A 403 -12.06 -24.22 -15.69
CA GLN A 403 -12.90 -23.03 -15.56
C GLN A 403 -12.03 -21.78 -15.56
N GLN A 404 -12.44 -20.78 -16.32
CA GLN A 404 -11.81 -19.48 -16.25
C GLN A 404 -12.10 -18.86 -14.87
N PRO A 405 -11.08 -18.43 -14.11
CA PRO A 405 -11.30 -17.77 -12.84
C PRO A 405 -12.02 -16.43 -13.04
N ALA A 406 -12.60 -15.89 -11.97
CA ALA A 406 -13.20 -14.56 -11.95
C ALA A 406 -12.13 -13.46 -12.06
N PHE A 407 -11.55 -13.32 -13.25
CA PHE A 407 -10.45 -12.43 -13.59
C PHE A 407 -10.63 -11.96 -15.04
N ASP A 408 -10.35 -10.68 -15.26
CA ASP A 408 -10.26 -10.11 -16.61
C ASP A 408 -9.23 -8.98 -16.67
N VAL A 409 -8.73 -8.69 -17.88
CA VAL A 409 -7.66 -7.73 -18.11
C VAL A 409 -7.79 -7.03 -19.44
N VAL A 410 -7.54 -5.71 -19.44
CA VAL A 410 -7.46 -4.88 -20.64
C VAL A 410 -6.10 -4.18 -20.73
N ARG A 411 -5.73 -3.79 -21.95
CA ARG A 411 -4.57 -2.92 -22.19
C ARG A 411 -5.05 -1.54 -22.64
N ILE A 412 -4.52 -0.50 -22.00
CA ILE A 412 -4.87 0.90 -22.28
C ILE A 412 -3.59 1.63 -22.67
N THR A 413 -3.63 2.38 -23.77
CA THR A 413 -2.50 3.22 -24.17
C THR A 413 -2.58 4.56 -23.44
N VAL A 414 -1.49 4.96 -22.78
CA VAL A 414 -1.36 6.25 -22.09
C VAL A 414 -0.47 7.17 -22.92
N ASN A 415 -1.05 8.26 -23.43
CA ASN A 415 -0.45 9.22 -24.36
C ASN A 415 0.04 10.51 -23.69
#